data_AF-A0A7V1ECZ1-F1
#
_entry.id   AF-A0A7V1ECZ1-F1
#
_cell.length_a   1.000
_cell.length_b   1.000
_cell.length_c   1.000
_cell.angle_alpha   90.00
_cell.angle_beta   90.00
_cell.angle_gamma   90.00
#
_symmetry.space_group_name_H-M   'P 1'
#
loop_
_entity.id
_entity.type
_entity.pdbx_description
1 polymer ?
#
loop_
_entity_poly.entity_id
_entity_poly.type
_entity_poly.pdbx_seq_one_letter_code
_entity_poly.pdbx_strand_id
1 'polypeptide(L)' 'MKYHKHIFHVIISFVIIIFPAVENFGSGGKPPVKLGFVGGLTGKLSDMGTAVRNGVILAVEEANKEGGINGRCSFDQFA' A
#
# COMPACT_ATOMS: atom_id res chain seq x y z
N MET A 1 -3.47 45.09 -24.82
CA MET A 1 -2.64 43.99 -24.27
C MET A 1 -2.75 43.79 -22.75
N LYS A 2 -3.65 44.49 -22.02
CA LYS A 2 -3.81 44.35 -20.55
C LYS A 2 -4.45 43.01 -20.14
N TYR A 3 -5.36 42.48 -20.95
CA TYR A 3 -6.10 41.23 -20.69
C TYR A 3 -5.24 39.96 -20.74
N HIS A 4 -4.15 39.94 -21.51
CA HIS A 4 -3.31 38.75 -21.63
C HIS A 4 -2.64 38.37 -20.30
N LYS A 5 -2.23 39.38 -19.51
CA LYS A 5 -1.64 39.16 -18.18
C LYS A 5 -2.66 38.72 -17.13
N HIS A 6 -3.91 39.20 -17.21
CA HIS A 6 -4.97 38.81 -16.28
C HIS A 6 -5.49 37.40 -16.56
N ILE A 7 -5.68 37.04 -17.84
CA ILE A 7 -6.11 35.69 -18.25
C ILE A 7 -5.05 34.64 -17.85
N PHE A 8 -3.77 34.96 -18.02
CA PHE A 8 -2.68 34.06 -17.63
C PHE A 8 -2.61 33.82 -16.11
N HIS A 9 -2.79 34.86 -15.29
CA HIS A 9 -2.85 34.70 -13.83
C HIS A 9 -4.08 33.91 -13.36
N VAL A 10 -5.23 34.07 -14.00
CA VAL A 10 -6.44 33.29 -13.67
C VAL A 10 -6.23 31.81 -13.97
N ILE A 11 -5.63 31.49 -15.12
CA ILE A 11 -5.31 30.10 -15.49
C ILE A 11 -4.29 29.50 -14.50
N ILE A 12 -3.22 30.23 -14.15
CA ILE A 12 -2.23 29.78 -13.17
C ILE A 12 -2.86 29.54 -11.79
N SER A 13 -3.71 30.46 -11.33
CA SER A 13 -4.41 30.31 -10.05
C SER A 13 -5.32 29.07 -10.04
N PHE A 14 -5.99 28.77 -11.16
CA PHE A 14 -6.87 27.61 -11.26
C PHE A 14 -6.08 26.29 -11.23
N VAL A 15 -4.91 26.25 -11.88
CA VAL A 15 -4.01 25.08 -11.85
C VAL A 15 -3.45 24.83 -10.45
N ILE A 16 -3.07 25.88 -9.72
CA ILE A 16 -2.54 25.78 -8.35
C ILE A 16 -3.59 25.29 -7.35
N ILE A 17 -4.88 25.58 -7.58
CA ILE A 17 -5.98 25.12 -6.72
C ILE A 17 -6.35 23.66 -6.99
N ILE A 18 -6.29 23.22 -8.26
CA ILE A 18 -6.67 21.85 -8.65
C ILE A 18 -5.57 20.82 -8.33
N PHE A 19 -4.30 21.20 -8.39
CA PHE A 19 -3.17 20.29 -8.17
C PHE A 19 -3.13 19.63 -6.76
N PRO A 20 -3.30 20.36 -5.63
CA PRO A 20 -3.29 19.75 -4.29
C PRO A 20 -4.60 19.01 -3.94
N ALA A 21 -5.67 19.20 -4.71
CA ALA A 21 -6.96 18.56 -4.45
C ALA A 21 -6.97 17.06 -4.86
N VAL A 22 -6.08 16.64 -5.76
CA VAL A 22 -6.00 15.25 -6.24
C VAL A 22 -5.16 14.35 -5.32
N GLU A 23 -4.34 14.94 -4.44
CA GLU A 23 -3.37 14.21 -3.61
C GLU A 23 -3.95 13.71 -2.27
N ASN A 24 -5.22 13.98 -1.98
CA ASN A 24 -5.86 13.66 -0.70
C ASN A 24 -6.90 12.53 -0.80
N PHE A 25 -6.61 11.46 -1.55
CA PHE A 25 -7.34 10.20 -1.39
C PHE A 25 -6.72 9.38 -0.25
N GLY A 26 -6.77 9.95 0.97
CA GLY A 26 -6.45 9.24 2.19
C GLY A 26 -7.54 8.20 2.46
N SER A 27 -7.37 6.98 1.94
CA SER A 27 -8.25 5.87 2.28
C SER A 27 -8.06 5.55 3.76
N GLY A 28 -9.10 5.78 4.57
CA GLY A 28 -9.17 5.21 5.93
C GLY A 28 -9.05 3.70 5.83
N GLY A 29 -7.85 3.19 6.14
CA GLY A 29 -7.46 1.81 5.88
C GLY A 29 -8.43 0.82 6.51
N LYS A 30 -9.02 -0.04 5.68
CA LYS A 30 -9.79 -1.20 6.14
C LYS A 30 -8.87 -2.06 7.03
N PRO A 31 -9.40 -2.69 8.10
CA PRO A 31 -8.58 -3.45 9.04
C PRO A 31 -7.77 -4.53 8.31
N PRO A 32 -6.53 -4.84 8.74
CA PRO A 32 -5.71 -5.87 8.12
C PRO A 32 -6.42 -7.21 7.92
N VAL A 33 -6.03 -7.93 6.87
CA VAL A 33 -6.45 -9.34 6.72
C VAL A 33 -5.64 -10.18 7.69
N LYS A 34 -6.29 -11.05 8.45
CA LYS A 34 -5.60 -11.99 9.35
C LYS A 34 -5.24 -13.25 8.56
N LEU A 35 -3.95 -13.50 8.42
CA LEU A 35 -3.42 -14.72 7.81
C LEU A 35 -2.74 -15.56 8.89
N GLY A 36 -2.82 -16.89 8.74
CA GLY A 36 -2.16 -17.85 9.62
C GLY A 36 -1.43 -18.89 8.80
N PHE A 37 -0.27 -19.33 9.30
CA PHE A 37 0.51 -20.40 8.68
C PHE A 37 0.43 -21.67 9.54
N VAL A 38 0.15 -22.81 8.91
CA VAL A 38 0.13 -24.12 9.56
C VAL A 38 1.16 -25.01 8.89
N GLY A 39 2.18 -25.40 9.64
CA GLY A 39 3.26 -26.26 9.16
C GLY A 39 4.17 -26.71 10.30
N GLY A 40 4.93 -27.77 10.07
CA GLY A 40 5.92 -28.24 11.04
C GLY A 40 7.08 -27.25 11.13
N LEU A 41 7.07 -26.39 12.15
CA LEU A 41 8.17 -25.45 12.42
C LEU A 41 9.24 -26.04 13.34
N THR A 42 9.00 -27.23 13.89
CA THR A 42 9.89 -27.94 14.80
C THR A 42 9.96 -29.43 14.41
N GLY A 43 11.02 -30.11 14.85
CA GLY A 43 11.25 -31.53 14.54
C GLY A 43 11.79 -31.77 13.13
N LYS A 44 11.72 -33.00 12.64
CA LYS A 44 12.40 -33.45 11.41
C LYS A 44 12.01 -32.69 10.12
N LEU A 45 10.85 -32.02 10.11
CA LEU A 45 10.33 -31.28 8.96
C LEU A 45 10.43 -29.75 9.15
N SER A 46 11.09 -29.27 10.22
CA SER A 46 11.23 -27.85 10.55
C SER A 46 11.83 -27.02 9.44
N ASP A 47 12.84 -27.56 8.75
CA ASP A 47 13.60 -26.81 7.75
C ASP A 47 12.72 -26.49 6.55
N MET A 48 11.89 -27.44 6.14
CA MET A 48 10.89 -27.24 5.09
C MET A 48 9.77 -26.31 5.55
N GLY A 49 9.21 -26.51 6.75
CA GLY A 49 8.15 -25.66 7.26
C GLY A 49 8.57 -24.21 7.45
N THR A 50 9.82 -23.98 7.87
CA THR A 50 10.41 -22.63 8.02
C THR A 50 10.65 -21.99 6.66
N ALA A 51 11.16 -22.75 5.68
CA ALA A 51 11.32 -22.26 4.32
C ALA A 51 9.97 -21.84 3.70
N VAL A 52 8.93 -22.65 3.87
CA VAL A 52 7.58 -22.33 3.39
C VAL A 52 7.01 -21.11 4.12
N ARG A 53 7.13 -21.03 5.45
CA ARG A 53 6.71 -19.86 6.23
C ARG A 53 7.35 -18.59 5.69
N ASN A 54 8.66 -18.60 5.48
CA ASN A 54 9.39 -17.44 4.99
C ASN A 54 8.98 -17.05 3.56
N GLY A 55 8.68 -18.03 2.69
CA GLY A 55 8.11 -17.76 1.36
C GLY A 55 6.72 -17.12 1.42
N VAL A 56 5.86 -17.57 2.34
CA VAL A 56 4.54 -16.95 2.55
C VAL A 56 4.68 -15.52 3.05
N ILE A 57 5.61 -15.24 3.96
CA ILE A 57 5.89 -13.88 4.45
C ILE A 57 6.33 -12.99 3.29
N LEU A 58 7.29 -13.45 2.47
CA LEU A 58 7.77 -12.69 1.32
C LEU A 58 6.64 -12.34 0.34
N ALA A 59 5.78 -13.30 0.01
CA ALA A 59 4.64 -13.06 -0.88
C ALA A 59 3.64 -12.05 -0.29
N VAL A 60 3.44 -12.06 1.03
CA VAL A 60 2.59 -11.07 1.72
C VAL A 60 3.23 -9.69 1.71
N GLU A 61 4.55 -9.59 1.90
CA GLU A 61 5.28 -8.32 1.81
C GLU A 61 5.21 -7.72 0.42
N GLU A 62 5.37 -8.52 -0.63
CA GLU A 62 5.22 -8.10 -2.03
C GLU A 62 3.79 -7.61 -2.30
N ALA A 63 2.77 -8.37 -1.88
CA ALA A 63 1.38 -7.96 -2.04
C ALA A 63 1.06 -6.66 -1.27
N ASN A 64 1.62 -6.49 -0.07
CA ASN A 64 1.47 -5.26 0.72
C ASN A 64 2.12 -4.05 0.02
N LYS A 65 3.29 -4.22 -0.63
CA LYS A 65 3.95 -3.18 -1.42
C LYS A 65 3.10 -2.74 -2.63
N GLU A 66 2.32 -3.66 -3.21
CA GLU A 66 1.42 -3.38 -4.34
C GLU A 66 0.05 -2.79 -3.93
N GLY A 67 -0.15 -2.46 -2.65
CA GLY A 67 -1.38 -1.86 -2.14
C GLY A 67 -2.29 -2.83 -1.37
N GLY A 68 -1.80 -4.03 -1.09
CA GLY A 68 -2.48 -5.05 -0.29
C GLY A 68 -3.71 -5.64 -0.98
N ILE A 69 -4.50 -6.40 -0.23
CA ILE A 69 -5.67 -7.10 -0.77
C ILE A 69 -6.91 -6.19 -0.61
N ASN A 70 -7.46 -5.68 -1.72
CA ASN A 70 -8.63 -4.78 -1.71
C ASN A 70 -8.43 -3.51 -0.84
N GLY A 71 -7.19 -2.99 -0.81
CA GLY A 71 -6.78 -1.86 0.04
C GLY A 71 -6.61 -2.24 1.51
N ARG A 72 -6.31 -3.51 1.81
CA ARG A 72 -6.05 -4.03 3.15
C ARG A 72 -4.64 -4.61 3.19
N CYS A 73 -3.72 -3.96 3.89
CA CYS A 73 -2.40 -4.54 4.15
C CYS A 73 -2.54 -5.56 5.28
N SER A 74 -2.03 -6.78 5.09
CA SER A 74 -1.95 -7.78 6.17
C SER A 74 -0.91 -7.32 7.20
N PHE A 75 -1.22 -7.46 8.49
CA PHE A 75 -0.36 -7.02 9.59
C PHE A 75 0.93 -7.88 9.64
N ASP A 76 2.09 -7.25 9.87
CA ASP A 76 3.44 -7.84 9.94
C ASP A 76 3.67 -8.73 11.18
N GLN A 77 2.77 -9.67 11.46
CA GLN A 77 2.83 -10.48 12.69
C GLN A 77 3.58 -11.81 12.54
N PHE A 78 4.36 -11.96 11.48
CA PHE A 78 5.23 -13.12 11.28
C PHE A 78 6.72 -12.81 11.54
N ALA A 79 7.04 -11.69 12.19
CA ALA A 79 8.35 -11.48 12.81
C ALA A 79 8.46 -12.28 14.12
#